data_AF-A0A2E5VNB0-F1
#
_entry.id   AF-A0A2E5VNB0-F1
#
_cell.length_a   1.000
_cell.length_b   1.000
_cell.length_c   1.000
_cell.angle_alpha   90.00
_cell.angle_beta   90.00
_cell.angle_gamma   90.00
#
_symmetry.space_group_name_H-M   'P 1'
#
loop_
_entity.id
_entity.type
_entity.pdbx_description
1 polymer ?
#
loop_
_entity_poly.entity_id
_entity_poly.type
_entity_poly.pdbx_seq_one_letter_code
_entity_poly.pdbx_strand_id
1 'polypeptide(L)'
;MLPLPGRDESLALRLEDTASALDAGVTAEAILRKTPGTPCLDRGLVAGLIEQGLALSTTEQITLELAESSGSLPVAMRRLAERRHLRAQLVGDLLKSLRYPLFLLVFAAFVFSFTAALAGTSPLFIIGVIIGGVATLLLVLLAVRALIRRPDAKGSRLPGVRGLIEDVGELPYLEALHGLYAAGMELQKAHPKALRVVPVGFIRARLFAADRSLQDGKPLTEALASTQALGTETLSILAPAEQAGDLEAALQRAINRRQHTLGRRADRAALLLKITISGIVFGFIIWRILSFYLGYFSMLRH
;
A
#
# COMPACT_ATOMS: atom_id res chain seq x y z
N MET A 1 4.05 8.53 -8.38
CA MET A 1 2.92 9.45 -8.12
C MET A 1 1.90 8.73 -7.23
N LEU A 2 1.19 9.41 -6.32
CA LEU A 2 0.01 8.78 -5.70
C LEU A 2 -1.02 8.72 -6.84
N PRO A 3 -1.49 7.53 -7.25
CA PRO A 3 -2.53 7.47 -8.27
C PRO A 3 -3.75 8.22 -7.73
N LEU A 4 -4.43 8.98 -8.59
CA LEU A 4 -5.72 9.54 -8.25
C LEU A 4 -6.70 8.38 -8.00
N PRO A 5 -7.61 8.47 -7.01
CA PRO A 5 -8.51 7.37 -6.66
C PRO A 5 -9.28 6.84 -7.89
N GLY A 6 -9.73 7.72 -8.79
CA GLY A 6 -10.39 7.30 -10.03
C GLY A 6 -9.49 6.54 -11.02
N ARG A 7 -8.16 6.76 -11.00
CA ARG A 7 -7.23 6.00 -11.84
C ARG A 7 -7.03 4.58 -11.30
N ASP A 8 -6.89 4.41 -9.99
CA ASP A 8 -6.75 3.08 -9.39
C ASP A 8 -8.04 2.27 -9.52
N GLU A 9 -9.20 2.91 -9.36
CA GLU A 9 -10.53 2.28 -9.55
C GLU A 9 -10.76 1.84 -10.99
N SER A 10 -10.49 2.71 -11.98
CA SER A 10 -10.61 2.33 -13.40
C SER A 10 -9.68 1.19 -13.81
N LEU A 11 -8.48 1.12 -13.22
CA LEU A 11 -7.53 0.05 -13.49
C LEU A 11 -7.91 -1.25 -12.78
N ALA A 12 -8.52 -1.17 -11.58
CA ALA A 12 -9.05 -2.33 -10.88
C ALA A 12 -10.20 -2.96 -11.66
N LEU A 13 -11.15 -2.15 -12.14
CA LEU A 13 -12.24 -2.59 -13.01
C LEU A 13 -11.72 -3.26 -14.28
N ARG A 14 -10.73 -2.66 -14.95
CA ARG A 14 -10.10 -3.27 -16.13
C ARG A 14 -9.48 -4.64 -15.82
N LEU A 15 -8.80 -4.79 -14.68
CA LEU A 15 -8.21 -6.07 -14.26
C LEU A 15 -9.28 -7.13 -13.99
N GLU A 16 -10.38 -6.75 -13.34
CA GLU A 16 -11.51 -7.62 -13.03
C GLU A 16 -12.26 -8.06 -14.29
N ASP A 17 -12.50 -7.14 -15.22
CA ASP A 17 -13.08 -7.43 -16.53
C ASP A 17 -12.20 -8.40 -17.32
N THR A 18 -10.89 -8.17 -17.36
CA THR A 18 -9.94 -9.08 -18.04
C THR A 18 -9.86 -10.45 -17.39
N ALA A 19 -9.90 -10.52 -16.05
CA ALA A 19 -9.90 -11.79 -15.33
C ALA A 19 -11.19 -12.58 -15.61
N SER A 20 -12.34 -11.89 -15.64
CA SER A 20 -13.63 -12.50 -15.93
C SER A 20 -13.72 -12.98 -17.39
N ALA A 21 -13.13 -12.25 -18.33
CA ALA A 21 -13.01 -12.69 -19.72
C ALA A 21 -12.14 -13.95 -19.86
N LEU A 22 -11.02 -14.03 -19.13
CA LEU A 22 -10.16 -15.22 -19.14
C LEU A 22 -10.87 -16.46 -18.57
N ASP A 23 -11.60 -16.31 -17.45
CA ASP A 23 -12.39 -17.40 -16.86
C ASP A 23 -13.53 -17.86 -17.79
N ALA A 24 -14.10 -16.93 -18.56
CA ALA A 24 -15.09 -17.24 -19.59
C ALA A 24 -14.47 -17.93 -20.83
N GLY A 25 -13.16 -18.18 -20.84
CA GLY A 25 -12.44 -18.84 -21.93
C GLY A 25 -12.15 -17.92 -23.12
N VAL A 26 -12.27 -16.60 -22.96
CA VAL A 26 -11.93 -15.65 -24.03
C VAL A 26 -10.42 -15.67 -24.28
N THR A 27 -10.02 -15.80 -25.54
CA THR A 27 -8.60 -15.86 -25.91
C THR A 27 -7.89 -14.52 -25.70
N ALA A 28 -6.59 -14.57 -25.43
CA ALA A 28 -5.74 -13.39 -25.27
C ALA A 28 -5.85 -12.41 -26.44
N GLU A 29 -6.02 -12.91 -27.66
CA GLU A 29 -6.20 -12.13 -28.90
C GLU A 29 -7.48 -11.28 -28.88
N ALA A 30 -8.59 -11.89 -28.46
CA ALA A 30 -9.88 -11.22 -28.37
C ALA A 30 -9.87 -10.15 -27.27
N ILE A 31 -9.22 -10.43 -26.12
CA ILE A 31 -9.03 -9.46 -25.04
C ILE A 31 -8.18 -8.27 -25.50
N LEU A 32 -7.08 -8.54 -26.22
CA LEU A 32 -6.17 -7.52 -26.71
C LEU A 32 -6.67 -6.82 -27.98
N ARG A 33 -7.85 -7.18 -28.52
CA ARG A 33 -8.36 -6.66 -29.79
C ARG A 33 -7.28 -6.60 -30.88
N LYS A 34 -6.39 -7.61 -30.91
CA LYS A 34 -5.24 -7.70 -31.82
C LYS A 34 -5.28 -9.02 -32.56
N THR A 35 -4.78 -9.02 -33.80
CA THR A 35 -4.70 -10.20 -34.66
C THR A 35 -3.60 -11.18 -34.20
N PRO A 36 -3.75 -12.49 -34.50
CA PRO A 36 -2.73 -13.50 -34.20
C PRO A 36 -1.37 -13.12 -34.82
N GLY A 37 -0.27 -13.35 -34.10
CA GLY A 37 1.10 -13.09 -34.58
C GLY A 37 1.57 -11.64 -34.45
N THR A 38 0.91 -10.82 -33.64
CA THR A 38 1.47 -9.53 -33.24
C THR A 38 2.59 -9.72 -32.21
N PRO A 39 3.74 -9.00 -32.31
CA PRO A 39 4.92 -9.24 -31.47
C PRO A 39 4.70 -9.01 -29.96
N CYS A 40 3.57 -8.40 -29.58
CA CYS A 40 3.14 -8.28 -28.19
C CYS A 40 2.49 -9.55 -27.63
N LEU A 41 1.89 -10.40 -28.47
CA LEU A 41 1.27 -11.67 -28.05
C LEU A 41 2.33 -12.71 -27.72
N ASP A 42 3.43 -12.72 -28.48
CA ASP A 42 4.60 -13.60 -28.25
C ASP A 42 5.34 -13.31 -26.93
N ARG A 43 5.16 -12.09 -26.39
CA ARG A 43 5.71 -11.67 -25.09
C ARG A 43 4.78 -11.97 -23.91
N GLY A 44 3.60 -12.54 -24.16
CA GLY A 44 2.56 -12.80 -23.17
C GLY A 44 1.46 -11.73 -23.14
N LEU A 45 0.27 -12.13 -22.69
CA LEU A 45 -0.91 -11.31 -22.49
C LEU A 45 -0.63 -10.11 -21.56
N VAL A 46 0.18 -10.30 -20.52
CA VAL A 46 0.51 -9.21 -19.57
C VAL A 46 1.28 -8.08 -20.28
N ALA A 47 2.22 -8.42 -21.15
CA ALA A 47 2.96 -7.44 -21.95
C ALA A 47 2.03 -6.68 -22.90
N GLY A 48 1.10 -7.39 -23.55
CA GLY A 48 0.07 -6.79 -24.41
C GLY A 48 -0.84 -5.80 -23.67
N LEU A 49 -1.25 -6.11 -22.43
CA LEU A 49 -2.09 -5.23 -21.63
C LEU A 49 -1.36 -3.95 -21.21
N ILE A 50 -0.06 -4.03 -20.92
CA ILE A 50 0.78 -2.86 -20.60
C ILE A 50 0.85 -1.91 -21.80
N GLU A 51 1.01 -2.44 -23.02
CA GLU A 51 0.98 -1.62 -24.25
C GLU A 51 -0.37 -0.92 -24.45
N GLN A 52 -1.48 -1.54 -24.04
CA GLN A 52 -2.82 -0.93 -24.03
C GLN A 52 -3.05 0.05 -22.86
N GLY A 53 -1.98 0.50 -22.20
CA GLY A 53 -2.04 1.50 -21.15
C GLY A 53 -2.48 0.96 -19.79
N LEU A 54 -2.38 -0.36 -19.54
CA LEU A 54 -2.53 -0.90 -18.19
C LEU A 54 -1.30 -0.48 -17.35
N ALA A 55 -1.47 0.55 -16.54
CA ALA A 55 -0.40 1.09 -15.72
C ALA A 55 -0.14 0.19 -14.49
N LEU A 56 0.79 -0.76 -14.65
CA LEU A 56 1.29 -1.64 -13.61
C LEU A 56 2.61 -1.11 -13.03
N SER A 57 2.81 -1.30 -11.73
CA SER A 57 4.12 -1.13 -11.10
C SER A 57 5.00 -2.35 -11.36
N THR A 58 6.31 -2.20 -11.20
CA THR A 58 7.30 -3.26 -11.46
C THR A 58 6.98 -4.55 -10.71
N THR A 59 6.55 -4.46 -9.46
CA THR A 59 6.18 -5.65 -8.67
C THR A 59 4.90 -6.31 -9.18
N GLU A 60 3.88 -5.52 -9.55
CA GLU A 60 2.62 -6.04 -10.09
C GLU A 60 2.84 -6.72 -11.45
N GLN A 61 3.71 -6.17 -12.30
CA GLN A 61 4.10 -6.78 -13.56
C GLN A 61 4.76 -8.15 -13.33
N ILE A 62 5.79 -8.23 -12.47
CA ILE A 62 6.48 -9.50 -12.20
C ILE A 62 5.50 -10.52 -11.62
N THR A 63 4.59 -10.12 -10.74
CA THR A 63 3.57 -11.02 -10.20
C THR A 63 2.65 -11.57 -11.30
N LEU A 64 2.21 -10.72 -12.23
CA LEU A 64 1.33 -11.14 -13.32
C LEU A 64 2.06 -12.00 -14.36
N GLU A 65 3.32 -11.71 -14.69
CA GLU A 65 4.15 -12.54 -15.56
C GLU A 65 4.37 -13.94 -14.97
N LEU A 66 4.61 -14.03 -13.65
CA LEU A 66 4.69 -15.31 -12.95
C LEU A 66 3.33 -16.04 -12.95
N ALA A 67 2.24 -15.31 -12.74
CA ALA A 67 0.88 -15.86 -12.77
C ALA A 67 0.49 -16.38 -14.16
N GLU A 68 0.91 -15.68 -15.21
CA GLU A 68 0.74 -16.09 -16.60
C GLU A 68 1.50 -17.39 -16.89
N SER A 69 2.77 -17.47 -16.50
CA SER A 69 3.57 -18.69 -16.66
C SER A 69 3.06 -19.90 -15.86
N SER A 70 2.22 -19.66 -14.86
CA SER A 70 1.63 -20.67 -13.98
C SER A 70 0.15 -20.95 -14.28
N GLY A 71 -0.45 -20.29 -15.27
CA GLY A 71 -1.88 -20.43 -15.57
C GLY A 71 -2.83 -19.89 -14.49
N SER A 72 -2.30 -19.19 -13.47
CA SER A 72 -3.07 -18.61 -12.36
C SER A 72 -3.39 -17.12 -12.57
N LEU A 73 -3.29 -16.64 -13.81
CA LEU A 73 -3.46 -15.23 -14.18
C LEU A 73 -4.79 -14.61 -13.74
N PRO A 74 -5.97 -15.26 -13.90
CA PRO A 74 -7.24 -14.66 -13.47
C PRO A 74 -7.30 -14.39 -11.97
N VAL A 75 -6.79 -15.33 -11.17
CA VAL A 75 -6.72 -15.21 -9.71
C VAL A 75 -5.78 -14.08 -9.30
N ALA A 76 -4.61 -13.98 -9.91
CA ALA A 76 -3.66 -12.91 -9.64
C ALA A 76 -4.21 -11.52 -10.03
N MET A 77 -4.93 -11.43 -11.15
CA MET A 77 -5.58 -10.19 -11.57
C MET A 77 -6.70 -9.74 -10.63
N ARG A 78 -7.55 -10.66 -10.17
CA ARG A 78 -8.59 -10.34 -9.17
C ARG A 78 -7.99 -9.86 -7.85
N ARG A 79 -6.96 -10.54 -7.33
CA ARG A 79 -6.28 -10.10 -6.11
C ARG A 79 -5.63 -8.72 -6.28
N LEU A 80 -5.06 -8.45 -7.45
CA LEU A 80 -4.51 -7.14 -7.75
C LEU A 80 -5.59 -6.06 -7.83
N ALA A 81 -6.75 -6.37 -8.42
CA ALA A 81 -7.92 -5.50 -8.46
C ALA A 81 -8.42 -5.19 -7.05
N GLU A 82 -8.59 -6.20 -6.19
CA GLU A 82 -8.98 -6.02 -4.78
C GLU A 82 -7.98 -5.11 -4.04
N ARG A 83 -6.68 -5.33 -4.23
CA ARG A 83 -5.63 -4.48 -3.61
C ARG A 83 -5.72 -3.03 -4.08
N ARG A 84 -6.03 -2.80 -5.36
CA ARG A 84 -6.24 -1.47 -5.95
C ARG A 84 -7.54 -0.83 -5.45
N HIS A 85 -8.63 -1.59 -5.31
CA HIS A 85 -9.88 -1.11 -4.71
C HIS A 85 -9.70 -0.68 -3.26
N LEU A 86 -9.04 -1.51 -2.43
CA LEU A 86 -8.73 -1.15 -1.05
C LEU A 86 -7.92 0.15 -0.98
N ARG A 87 -6.92 0.30 -1.86
CA ARG A 87 -6.13 1.53 -1.94
C ARG A 87 -6.96 2.74 -2.36
N ALA A 88 -7.83 2.59 -3.37
CA ALA A 88 -8.71 3.65 -3.84
C ALA A 88 -9.69 4.10 -2.75
N GLN A 89 -10.27 3.15 -2.00
CA GLN A 89 -11.13 3.43 -0.85
C GLN A 89 -10.36 4.17 0.25
N LEU A 90 -9.18 3.69 0.65
CA LEU A 90 -8.34 4.35 1.66
C LEU A 90 -7.97 5.79 1.26
N VAL A 91 -7.54 5.99 0.02
CA VAL A 91 -7.18 7.33 -0.49
C VAL A 91 -8.41 8.22 -0.59
N GLY A 92 -9.55 7.69 -1.05
CA GLY A 92 -10.81 8.41 -1.13
C GLY A 92 -11.31 8.85 0.25
N ASP A 93 -11.26 7.95 1.23
CA ASP A 93 -11.70 8.21 2.59
C ASP A 93 -10.74 9.14 3.35
N LEU A 94 -9.44 9.07 3.05
CA LEU A 94 -8.46 10.04 3.52
C LEU A 94 -8.72 11.42 2.93
N LEU A 95 -8.90 11.53 1.61
CA LEU A 95 -9.20 12.79 0.93
C LEU A 95 -10.51 13.42 1.43
N LYS A 96 -11.59 12.64 1.56
CA LYS A 96 -12.87 13.12 2.10
C LYS A 96 -12.70 13.62 3.53
N SER A 97 -11.91 12.94 4.35
CA SER A 97 -11.69 13.35 5.74
C SER A 97 -10.77 14.56 5.90
N LEU A 98 -9.81 14.78 5.00
CA LEU A 98 -8.94 15.96 5.01
C LEU A 98 -9.69 17.26 4.71
N ARG A 99 -10.87 17.14 4.07
CA ARG A 99 -11.74 18.29 3.78
C ARG A 99 -12.11 19.05 5.05
N TYR A 100 -12.40 18.35 6.14
CA TYR A 100 -12.83 18.99 7.39
C TYR A 100 -11.70 19.78 8.08
N PRO A 101 -10.50 19.21 8.35
CA PRO A 101 -9.38 19.98 8.88
C PRO A 101 -8.92 21.11 7.95
N LEU A 102 -8.97 20.92 6.63
CA LEU A 102 -8.64 21.98 5.67
C LEU A 102 -9.65 23.14 5.77
N PHE A 103 -10.94 22.83 5.79
CA PHE A 103 -11.98 23.84 5.97
C PHE A 103 -11.81 24.58 7.30
N LEU A 104 -11.56 23.84 8.39
CA LEU A 104 -11.31 24.42 9.71
C LEU A 104 -10.08 25.33 9.73
N LEU A 105 -8.99 24.95 9.05
CA LEU A 105 -7.77 25.76 8.95
C LEU A 105 -8.02 27.03 8.14
N VAL A 106 -8.70 26.93 6.99
CA VAL A 106 -9.07 28.09 6.16
C VAL A 106 -10.00 29.02 6.93
N PHE A 107 -10.99 28.47 7.65
CA PHE A 107 -11.91 29.24 8.47
C PHE A 107 -11.20 29.93 9.63
N ALA A 108 -10.31 29.22 10.34
CA ALA A 108 -9.51 29.80 11.41
C ALA A 108 -8.60 30.90 10.87
N ALA A 109 -7.91 30.66 9.75
CA ALA A 109 -7.08 31.66 9.09
C ALA A 109 -7.90 32.89 8.70
N PHE A 110 -9.12 32.71 8.18
CA PHE A 110 -10.04 33.80 7.86
C PHE A 110 -10.44 34.59 9.10
N VAL A 111 -10.90 33.93 10.17
CA VAL A 111 -11.29 34.58 11.42
C VAL A 111 -10.12 35.36 12.03
N PHE A 112 -8.94 34.77 12.11
CA PHE A 112 -7.75 35.45 12.66
C PHE A 112 -7.24 36.58 11.78
N SER A 113 -7.33 36.43 10.46
CA SER A 113 -6.96 37.49 9.52
C SER A 113 -7.91 38.69 9.64
N PHE A 114 -9.21 38.40 9.77
CA PHE A 114 -10.24 39.42 9.93
C PHE A 114 -10.07 40.18 11.26
N THR A 115 -9.85 39.48 12.37
CA THR A 115 -9.62 40.13 13.67
C THR A 115 -8.32 40.93 13.70
N ALA A 116 -7.24 40.41 13.09
CA ALA A 116 -5.98 41.14 12.96
C ALA A 116 -6.10 42.40 12.10
N ALA A 117 -6.87 42.35 11.01
CA ALA A 117 -7.13 43.50 10.15
C ALA A 117 -7.93 44.59 10.89
N LEU A 118 -8.96 44.21 11.66
CA LEU A 118 -9.71 45.14 12.51
C LEU A 118 -8.83 45.79 13.59
N ALA A 119 -7.87 45.05 14.12
CA ALA A 119 -6.92 45.54 15.11
C ALA A 119 -5.81 46.45 14.51
N GLY A 120 -5.85 46.75 13.20
CA GLY A 120 -4.85 47.59 12.54
C GLY A 120 -3.49 46.92 12.36
N THR A 121 -3.43 45.59 12.41
CA THR A 121 -2.18 44.83 12.26
C THR A 121 -1.68 44.91 10.82
N SER A 122 -0.36 44.90 10.63
CA SER A 122 0.24 45.00 9.30
C SER A 122 -0.23 43.87 8.35
N PRO A 123 -0.53 44.16 7.07
CA PRO A 123 -0.99 43.16 6.10
C PRO A 123 0.01 42.01 5.90
N LEU A 124 1.31 42.28 6.07
CA LEU A 124 2.38 41.29 5.97
C LEU A 124 2.26 40.20 7.03
N PHE A 125 1.81 40.55 8.25
CA PHE A 125 1.60 39.57 9.31
C PHE A 125 0.48 38.59 8.97
N ILE A 126 -0.60 39.10 8.36
CA ILE A 126 -1.75 38.30 7.92
C ILE A 126 -1.32 37.27 6.85
N ILE A 127 -0.56 37.72 5.85
CA ILE A 127 -0.01 36.86 4.80
C ILE A 127 0.91 35.78 5.40
N GLY A 128 1.75 36.15 6.36
CA GLY A 128 2.65 35.22 7.05
C GLY A 128 1.92 34.08 7.78
N VAL A 129 0.78 34.37 8.42
CA VAL A 129 -0.03 33.35 9.13
C VAL A 129 -0.65 32.36 8.15
N ILE A 130 -1.19 32.84 7.02
CA ILE A 130 -1.77 31.99 5.99
C ILE A 130 -0.70 31.08 5.38
N ILE A 131 0.45 31.65 5.00
CA ILE A 131 1.57 30.89 4.44
C ILE A 131 2.08 29.85 5.46
N GLY A 132 2.23 30.21 6.73
CA GLY A 132 2.69 29.31 7.79
C GLY A 132 1.77 28.12 8.02
N GLY A 133 0.46 28.36 8.07
CA GLY A 133 -0.54 27.30 8.22
C GLY A 133 -0.58 26.34 7.02
N VAL A 134 -0.55 26.89 5.80
CA VAL A 134 -0.47 26.10 4.56
C VAL A 134 0.83 25.31 4.48
N ALA A 135 1.97 25.92 4.83
CA ALA A 135 3.28 25.27 4.84
C ALA A 135 3.34 24.13 5.85
N THR A 136 2.76 24.31 7.04
CA THR A 136 2.69 23.24 8.07
C THR A 136 1.83 22.08 7.59
N LEU A 137 0.67 22.36 6.99
CA LEU A 137 -0.19 21.33 6.40
C LEU A 137 0.53 20.58 5.26
N LEU A 138 1.20 21.30 4.37
CA LEU A 138 2.01 20.71 3.29
C LEU A 138 3.14 19.86 3.84
N LEU A 139 3.86 20.33 4.86
CA LEU A 139 4.97 19.61 5.46
C LEU A 139 4.50 18.31 6.13
N VAL A 140 3.37 18.34 6.84
CA VAL A 140 2.74 17.14 7.41
C VAL A 140 2.33 16.16 6.29
N LEU A 141 1.70 16.66 5.22
CA LEU A 141 1.28 15.83 4.10
C LEU A 141 2.47 15.22 3.35
N LEU A 142 3.55 15.99 3.19
CA LEU A 142 4.81 15.52 2.60
C LEU A 142 5.54 14.52 3.50
N ALA A 143 5.56 14.72 4.82
CA ALA A 143 6.17 13.80 5.78
C ALA A 143 5.44 12.45 5.78
N VAL A 144 4.11 12.47 5.80
CA VAL A 144 3.27 11.26 5.67
C VAL A 144 3.51 10.58 4.33
N ARG A 145 3.55 11.35 3.24
CA ARG A 145 3.83 10.82 1.90
C ARG A 145 5.24 10.24 1.78
N ALA A 146 6.24 10.84 2.41
CA ALA A 146 7.60 10.33 2.46
C ALA A 146 7.68 9.02 3.25
N LEU A 147 6.98 8.93 4.39
CA LEU A 147 6.89 7.74 5.23
C LEU A 147 6.24 6.56 4.48
N ILE A 148 5.19 6.82 3.67
CA ILE A 148 4.52 5.79 2.86
C ILE A 148 5.37 5.38 1.65
N ARG A 149 6.17 6.28 1.06
CA ARG A 149 6.91 6.01 -0.19
C ARG A 149 8.26 5.34 -0.01
N ARG A 150 8.88 5.45 1.16
CA ARG A 150 10.19 4.84 1.44
C ARG A 150 10.09 3.88 2.61
N PRO A 151 9.53 2.67 2.40
CA PRO A 151 9.60 1.62 3.42
C PRO A 151 11.04 1.15 3.66
N ASP A 152 11.96 1.43 2.73
CA ASP A 152 13.32 0.90 2.78
C ASP A 152 14.28 1.71 3.67
N ALA A 153 14.93 0.92 4.53
CA ALA A 153 16.26 1.07 5.13
C ALA A 153 16.45 1.82 6.47
N LYS A 154 15.61 2.78 6.90
CA LYS A 154 15.80 3.42 8.23
C LYS A 154 14.54 3.68 9.07
N GLY A 155 13.35 3.47 8.51
CA GLY A 155 12.07 3.62 9.23
C GLY A 155 11.75 2.49 10.22
N SER A 156 12.54 1.42 10.24
CA SER A 156 12.35 0.22 11.06
C SER A 156 12.56 0.40 12.57
N ARG A 157 12.85 1.63 13.03
CA ARG A 157 12.99 1.95 14.46
C ARG A 157 11.72 2.51 15.11
N LEU A 158 10.66 2.77 14.34
CA LEU A 158 9.42 3.27 14.91
C LEU A 158 8.56 2.11 15.43
N PRO A 159 8.37 1.97 16.76
CA PRO A 159 7.45 0.99 17.32
C PRO A 159 6.03 1.30 16.82
N GLY A 160 5.46 0.39 16.01
CA GLY A 160 4.15 0.56 15.37
C GLY A 160 4.15 0.38 13.85
N VAL A 161 5.24 0.74 13.16
CA VAL A 161 5.35 0.59 11.70
C VAL A 161 5.87 -0.81 11.30
N ARG A 162 6.62 -1.47 12.18
CA ARG A 162 7.23 -2.79 11.95
C ARG A 162 6.23 -3.85 11.48
N GLY A 163 5.09 -3.99 12.16
CA GLY A 163 4.09 -5.00 11.80
C GLY A 163 3.48 -4.77 10.41
N LEU A 164 3.27 -3.51 10.01
CA LEU A 164 2.73 -3.20 8.69
C LEU A 164 3.75 -3.51 7.58
N ILE A 165 5.04 -3.29 7.84
CA ILE A 165 6.11 -3.60 6.87
C ILE A 165 6.26 -5.13 6.69
N GLU A 166 6.19 -5.89 7.78
CA GLU A 166 6.20 -7.36 7.74
C GLU A 166 5.01 -7.90 6.91
N ASP A 167 3.80 -7.42 7.18
CA ASP A 167 2.61 -7.83 6.42
C ASP A 167 2.68 -7.46 4.93
N VAL A 168 3.20 -6.26 4.60
CA VAL A 168 3.31 -5.76 3.22
C VAL A 168 4.37 -6.52 2.41
N GLY A 169 5.39 -7.06 3.07
CA GLY A 169 6.46 -7.80 2.40
C GLY A 169 6.17 -9.29 2.21
N GLU A 170 5.43 -9.92 3.13
CA GLU A 170 5.09 -11.35 3.04
C GLU A 170 4.03 -11.65 1.99
N LEU A 171 3.01 -10.81 1.87
CA LEU A 171 1.86 -11.09 1.01
C LEU A 171 2.23 -11.36 -0.46
N PRO A 172 3.04 -10.52 -1.14
CA PRO A 172 3.43 -10.80 -2.53
C PRO A 172 4.22 -12.10 -2.69
N TYR A 173 5.06 -12.43 -1.71
CA TYR A 173 5.79 -13.70 -1.69
C TYR A 173 4.84 -14.89 -1.61
N LEU A 174 3.88 -14.87 -0.67
CA LEU A 174 2.91 -15.94 -0.48
C LEU A 174 2.02 -16.11 -1.72
N GLU A 175 1.59 -15.02 -2.35
CA GLU A 175 0.80 -15.03 -3.58
C GLU A 175 1.57 -15.67 -4.75
N ALA A 176 2.81 -15.24 -4.97
CA ALA A 176 3.65 -15.83 -6.03
C ALA A 176 3.98 -17.29 -5.74
N LEU A 177 4.29 -17.64 -4.49
CA LEU A 177 4.58 -19.02 -4.12
C LEU A 177 3.37 -19.92 -4.29
N HIS A 178 2.18 -19.48 -3.85
CA HIS A 178 0.92 -20.21 -4.04
C HIS A 178 0.62 -20.41 -5.53
N GLY A 179 0.70 -19.36 -6.35
CA GLY A 179 0.42 -19.48 -7.79
C GLY A 179 1.39 -20.41 -8.52
N LEU A 180 2.69 -20.33 -8.21
CA LEU A 180 3.69 -21.22 -8.78
C LEU A 180 3.49 -22.68 -8.32
N TYR A 181 3.21 -22.88 -7.04
CA TYR A 181 3.01 -24.22 -6.47
C TYR A 181 1.71 -24.88 -6.98
N ALA A 182 0.61 -24.14 -7.05
CA ALA A 182 -0.67 -24.60 -7.61
C ALA A 182 -0.55 -25.00 -9.10
N ALA A 183 0.40 -24.40 -9.83
CA ALA A 183 0.74 -24.78 -11.20
C ALA A 183 1.63 -26.03 -11.30
N GLY A 184 1.83 -26.74 -10.20
CA GLY A 184 2.64 -27.95 -10.13
C GLY A 184 4.14 -27.69 -10.07
N MET A 185 4.59 -26.45 -9.82
CA MET A 185 6.01 -26.19 -9.64
C MET A 185 6.49 -26.65 -8.27
N GLU A 186 7.56 -27.44 -8.26
CA GLU A 186 8.25 -27.84 -7.02
C GLU A 186 8.71 -26.61 -6.21
N LEU A 187 8.57 -26.67 -4.88
CA LEU A 187 8.88 -25.55 -3.97
C LEU A 187 10.31 -25.00 -4.15
N GLN A 188 11.29 -25.88 -4.39
CA GLN A 188 12.69 -25.51 -4.62
C GLN A 188 12.88 -24.61 -5.85
N LYS A 189 12.04 -24.77 -6.88
CA LYS A 189 12.05 -23.95 -8.10
C LYS A 189 11.13 -22.74 -7.97
N ALA A 190 10.02 -22.88 -7.24
CA ALA A 190 9.04 -21.83 -7.03
C ALA A 190 9.56 -20.72 -6.10
N HIS A 191 10.25 -21.09 -5.01
CA HIS A 191 10.79 -20.16 -4.02
C HIS A 191 11.68 -19.05 -4.63
N PRO A 192 12.77 -19.35 -5.38
CA PRO A 192 13.63 -18.32 -5.93
C PRO A 192 12.91 -17.40 -6.93
N LYS A 193 11.89 -17.91 -7.63
CA LYS A 193 11.03 -17.09 -8.50
C LYS A 193 10.14 -16.14 -7.69
N ALA A 194 9.55 -16.63 -6.60
CA ALA A 194 8.72 -15.82 -5.70
C ALA A 194 9.50 -14.72 -4.97
N LEU A 195 10.82 -14.85 -4.78
CA LEU A 195 11.66 -13.78 -4.20
C LEU A 195 11.65 -12.48 -5.02
N ARG A 196 11.42 -12.57 -6.34
CA ARG A 196 11.50 -11.42 -7.26
C ARG A 196 10.37 -10.41 -7.05
N VAL A 197 9.23 -10.86 -6.52
CA VAL A 197 8.07 -9.99 -6.25
C VAL A 197 8.10 -9.35 -4.87
N VAL A 198 9.07 -9.67 -4.02
CA VAL A 198 9.12 -9.15 -2.65
C VAL A 198 9.52 -7.67 -2.68
N PRO A 199 8.69 -6.73 -2.21
CA PRO A 199 9.03 -5.31 -2.31
C PRO A 199 10.11 -4.92 -1.29
N VAL A 200 10.06 -5.48 -0.09
CA VAL A 200 10.87 -5.05 1.06
C VAL A 200 12.25 -5.73 1.05
N GLY A 201 13.33 -4.93 1.05
CA GLY A 201 14.71 -5.43 0.95
C GLY A 201 15.11 -6.41 2.05
N PHE A 202 14.81 -6.10 3.33
CA PHE A 202 15.21 -6.97 4.44
C PHE A 202 14.44 -8.31 4.46
N ILE A 203 13.16 -8.31 4.07
CA ILE A 203 12.34 -9.54 4.01
C ILE A 203 12.86 -10.42 2.88
N ARG A 204 13.14 -9.83 1.71
CA ARG A 204 13.79 -10.53 0.59
C ARG A 204 15.13 -11.13 1.00
N ALA A 205 15.96 -10.42 1.77
CA ALA A 205 17.23 -10.95 2.25
C ALA A 205 17.06 -12.16 3.19
N ARG A 206 16.06 -12.12 4.09
CA ARG A 206 15.75 -13.25 4.99
C ARG A 206 15.19 -14.45 4.23
N LEU A 207 14.28 -14.21 3.29
CA LEU A 207 13.76 -15.27 2.41
C LEU A 207 14.89 -15.87 1.56
N PHE A 208 15.78 -15.05 1.01
CA PHE A 208 16.96 -15.53 0.27
C PHE A 208 17.91 -16.36 1.15
N ALA A 209 18.10 -15.99 2.42
CA ALA A 209 18.90 -16.78 3.36
C ALA A 209 18.29 -18.16 3.64
N ALA A 210 16.98 -18.34 3.45
CA ALA A 210 16.30 -19.62 3.60
C ALA A 210 16.47 -20.53 2.37
N ASP A 211 16.84 -19.97 1.22
CA ASP A 211 16.93 -20.69 -0.06
C ASP A 211 17.84 -21.91 0.05
N ARG A 212 19.04 -21.75 0.62
CA ARG A 212 19.99 -22.87 0.79
C ARG A 212 19.38 -24.05 1.56
N SER A 213 18.70 -23.77 2.67
CA SER A 213 18.05 -24.83 3.46
C SER A 213 16.95 -25.54 2.68
N LEU A 214 16.22 -24.81 1.83
CA LEU A 214 15.19 -25.39 0.98
C LEU A 214 15.79 -26.25 -0.15
N GLN A 215 16.88 -25.79 -0.77
CA GLN A 215 17.61 -26.55 -1.78
C GLN A 215 18.24 -27.83 -1.20
N ASP A 216 18.65 -27.80 0.08
CA ASP A 216 19.12 -28.97 0.82
C ASP A 216 17.98 -29.97 1.18
N GLY A 217 16.74 -29.69 0.74
CA GLY A 217 15.59 -30.59 0.91
C GLY A 217 14.89 -30.46 2.26
N LYS A 218 15.23 -29.47 3.07
CA LYS A 218 14.51 -29.23 4.34
C LYS A 218 13.09 -28.75 4.08
N PRO A 219 12.15 -29.00 5.02
CA PRO A 219 10.81 -28.44 4.97
C PRO A 219 10.85 -26.91 4.81
N LEU A 220 9.97 -26.36 3.99
CA LEU A 220 9.79 -24.94 3.73
C LEU A 220 9.60 -24.17 5.04
N THR A 221 8.75 -24.68 5.93
CA THR A 221 8.42 -23.97 7.17
C THR A 221 9.59 -23.97 8.14
N GLU A 222 10.42 -25.02 8.17
CA GLU A 222 11.67 -25.06 8.91
C GLU A 222 12.69 -24.06 8.36
N ALA A 223 12.90 -24.05 7.03
CA ALA A 223 13.82 -23.15 6.36
C ALA A 223 13.44 -21.66 6.61
N LEU A 224 12.15 -21.33 6.50
CA LEU A 224 11.63 -19.98 6.71
C LEU A 224 11.61 -19.58 8.19
N ALA A 225 11.40 -20.52 9.12
CA ALA A 225 11.47 -20.26 10.55
C ALA A 225 12.91 -19.92 10.99
N SER A 226 13.91 -20.62 10.45
CA SER A 226 15.33 -20.41 10.81
C SER A 226 15.86 -19.00 10.51
N THR A 227 15.32 -18.36 9.48
CA THR A 227 15.66 -16.99 9.05
C THR A 227 14.65 -15.96 9.53
N GLN A 228 13.61 -16.43 10.24
CA GLN A 228 12.43 -15.67 10.65
C GLN A 228 11.79 -14.92 9.46
N ALA A 229 11.94 -15.42 8.24
CA ALA A 229 11.57 -14.70 7.03
C ALA A 229 10.07 -14.38 6.94
N LEU A 230 9.25 -15.25 7.53
CA LEU A 230 7.81 -15.05 7.72
C LEU A 230 7.49 -14.82 9.20
N GLY A 231 6.43 -14.07 9.46
CA GLY A 231 5.86 -13.90 10.78
C GLY A 231 5.35 -15.22 11.36
N THR A 232 5.34 -15.30 12.69
CA THR A 232 4.95 -16.50 13.43
C THR A 232 3.52 -16.94 13.13
N GLU A 233 2.59 -16.00 12.90
CA GLU A 233 1.22 -16.30 12.51
C GLU A 233 1.17 -17.04 11.16
N THR A 234 1.90 -16.58 10.14
CA THR A 234 1.98 -17.28 8.85
C THR A 234 2.56 -18.69 9.02
N LEU A 235 3.66 -18.82 9.75
CA LEU A 235 4.31 -20.12 9.99
C LEU A 235 3.38 -21.10 10.72
N SER A 236 2.58 -20.62 11.66
CA SER A 236 1.61 -21.46 12.40
C SER A 236 0.50 -22.04 11.52
N ILE A 237 0.18 -21.37 10.40
CA ILE A 237 -0.78 -21.88 9.41
C ILE A 237 -0.11 -22.90 8.48
N LEU A 238 1.14 -22.63 8.07
CA LEU A 238 1.83 -23.44 7.07
C LEU A 238 2.44 -24.73 7.63
N ALA A 239 3.02 -24.70 8.83
CA ALA A 239 3.76 -25.84 9.40
C ALA A 239 2.95 -27.15 9.51
N PRO A 240 1.74 -27.16 10.09
CA PRO A 240 0.95 -28.39 10.16
C PRO A 240 0.46 -28.85 8.77
N ALA A 241 0.23 -27.92 7.85
CA ALA A 241 -0.25 -28.24 6.52
C ALA A 241 0.85 -28.79 5.61
N GLU A 242 2.09 -28.35 5.78
CA GLU A 242 3.24 -28.92 5.08
C GLU A 242 3.43 -30.41 5.43
N GLN A 243 3.28 -30.77 6.70
CA GLN A 243 3.34 -32.16 7.15
C GLN A 243 2.16 -33.01 6.63
N ALA A 244 0.99 -32.39 6.51
CA ALA A 244 -0.22 -33.02 6.00
C ALA A 244 -0.29 -33.09 4.46
N GLY A 245 0.64 -32.45 3.74
CA GLY A 245 0.61 -32.34 2.27
C GLY A 245 -0.45 -31.36 1.73
N ASP A 246 -1.05 -30.52 2.59
CA ASP A 246 -2.10 -29.54 2.24
C ASP A 246 -1.54 -28.11 2.14
N LEU A 247 -0.31 -27.99 1.62
CA LEU A 247 0.40 -26.71 1.63
C LEU A 247 -0.28 -25.65 0.75
N GLU A 248 -0.89 -26.05 -0.37
CA GLU A 248 -1.57 -25.13 -1.28
C GLU A 248 -2.73 -24.41 -0.60
N ALA A 249 -3.63 -25.16 0.07
CA ALA A 249 -4.76 -24.57 0.77
C ALA A 249 -4.30 -23.75 1.99
N ALA A 250 -3.20 -24.16 2.65
CA ALA A 250 -2.63 -23.39 3.75
C ALA A 250 -2.01 -22.06 3.30
N LEU A 251 -1.32 -22.03 2.16
CA LEU A 251 -0.85 -20.80 1.54
C LEU A 251 -2.04 -19.88 1.24
N GLN A 252 -3.13 -20.41 0.68
CA GLN A 252 -4.33 -19.62 0.41
C GLN A 252 -4.95 -19.04 1.69
N ARG A 253 -5.05 -19.85 2.75
CA ARG A 253 -5.52 -19.39 4.06
C ARG A 253 -4.63 -18.30 4.65
N ALA A 254 -3.31 -18.44 4.52
CA ALA A 254 -2.34 -17.45 4.96
C ALA A 254 -2.47 -16.13 4.18
N ILE A 255 -2.64 -16.19 2.86
CA ILE A 255 -2.89 -15.02 1.99
C ILE A 255 -4.14 -14.28 2.45
N ASN A 256 -5.28 -14.96 2.57
CA ASN A 256 -6.54 -14.36 3.00
C ASN A 256 -6.39 -13.70 4.39
N ARG A 257 -5.71 -14.39 5.32
CA ARG A 257 -5.46 -13.86 6.66
C ARG A 257 -4.61 -12.59 6.63
N ARG A 258 -3.54 -12.56 5.85
CA ARG A 258 -2.65 -11.39 5.70
C ARG A 258 -3.37 -10.21 5.04
N GLN A 259 -4.18 -10.46 4.01
CA GLN A 259 -5.00 -9.43 3.36
C GLN A 259 -5.98 -8.77 4.34
N HIS A 260 -6.69 -9.57 5.15
CA HIS A 260 -7.59 -9.04 6.17
C HIS A 260 -6.87 -8.22 7.26
N THR A 261 -5.69 -8.65 7.69
CA THR A 261 -4.90 -7.92 8.70
C THR A 261 -4.36 -6.61 8.14
N LEU A 262 -3.89 -6.61 6.87
CA LEU A 262 -3.44 -5.42 6.16
C LEU A 262 -4.55 -4.37 6.03
N GLY A 263 -5.75 -4.78 5.62
CA GLY A 263 -6.91 -3.87 5.53
C GLY A 263 -7.20 -3.18 6.87
N ARG A 264 -7.37 -3.96 7.94
CA ARG A 264 -7.65 -3.41 9.28
C ARG A 264 -6.54 -2.49 9.81
N ARG A 265 -5.28 -2.82 9.56
CA ARG A 265 -4.15 -1.98 9.99
C ARG A 265 -4.06 -0.70 9.16
N ALA A 266 -4.35 -0.76 7.86
CA ALA A 266 -4.43 0.41 7.00
C ALA A 266 -5.57 1.35 7.42
N ASP A 267 -6.76 0.80 7.75
CA ASP A 267 -7.90 1.57 8.25
C ASP A 267 -7.57 2.29 9.56
N ARG A 268 -6.95 1.57 10.51
CA ARG A 268 -6.50 2.17 11.77
C ARG A 268 -5.41 3.23 11.56
N ALA A 269 -4.45 2.99 10.68
CA ALA A 269 -3.41 3.96 10.36
C ALA A 269 -4.03 5.22 9.72
N ALA A 270 -5.00 5.06 8.82
CA ALA A 270 -5.74 6.17 8.25
C ALA A 270 -6.51 6.95 9.33
N LEU A 271 -7.15 6.26 10.27
CA LEU A 271 -7.85 6.90 11.40
C LEU A 271 -6.88 7.65 12.33
N LEU A 272 -5.78 7.03 12.74
CA LEU A 272 -4.77 7.67 13.60
C LEU A 272 -4.14 8.88 12.94
N LEU A 273 -3.88 8.81 11.63
CA LEU A 273 -3.40 9.94 10.85
C LEU A 273 -4.42 11.08 10.87
N LYS A 274 -5.72 10.78 10.65
CA LYS A 274 -6.80 11.78 10.73
C LYS A 274 -6.88 12.44 12.10
N ILE A 275 -6.83 11.65 13.18
CA ILE A 275 -6.86 12.14 14.55
C ILE A 275 -5.65 13.04 14.83
N THR A 276 -4.46 12.61 14.42
CA THR A 276 -3.21 13.37 14.61
C THR A 276 -3.25 14.72 13.89
N ILE A 277 -3.64 14.74 12.61
CA ILE A 277 -3.74 15.98 11.83
C ILE A 277 -4.77 16.93 12.47
N SER A 278 -5.95 16.41 12.83
CA SER A 278 -7.00 17.22 13.43
C SER A 278 -6.56 17.78 14.78
N GLY A 279 -5.91 16.96 15.63
CA GLY A 279 -5.37 17.40 16.91
C GLY A 279 -4.32 18.49 16.78
N ILE A 280 -3.41 18.40 15.81
CA ILE A 280 -2.42 19.44 15.52
C ILE A 280 -3.10 20.75 15.12
N VAL A 281 -4.10 20.69 14.22
CA VAL A 281 -4.85 21.88 13.78
C VAL A 281 -5.61 22.51 14.94
N PHE A 282 -6.30 21.72 15.76
CA PHE A 282 -7.00 22.22 16.96
C PHE A 282 -6.03 22.84 17.97
N GLY A 283 -4.91 22.17 18.26
CA GLY A 283 -3.87 22.70 19.15
C GLY A 283 -3.30 24.03 18.66
N PHE A 284 -3.05 24.14 17.35
CA PHE A 284 -2.62 25.40 16.74
C PHE A 284 -3.67 26.51 16.92
N ILE A 285 -4.95 26.24 16.66
CA ILE A 285 -6.03 27.21 16.85
C ILE A 285 -6.13 27.66 18.30
N ILE A 286 -6.11 26.73 19.26
CA ILE A 286 -6.17 27.04 20.69
C ILE A 286 -4.99 27.91 21.12
N TRP A 287 -3.77 27.55 20.70
CA TRP A 287 -2.57 28.35 20.99
C TRP A 287 -2.68 29.77 20.42
N ARG A 288 -3.22 29.92 19.20
CA ARG A 288 -3.46 31.23 18.58
C ARG A 288 -4.49 32.06 19.36
N ILE A 289 -5.59 31.45 19.81
CA ILE A 289 -6.60 32.12 20.63
C ILE A 289 -5.98 32.60 21.95
N LEU A 290 -5.28 31.72 22.66
CA LEU A 290 -4.62 32.06 23.93
C LEU A 290 -3.60 33.19 23.76
N SER A 291 -2.75 33.11 22.74
CA SER A 291 -1.76 34.14 22.44
C SER A 291 -2.42 35.50 22.15
N PHE A 292 -3.56 35.52 21.45
CA PHE A 292 -4.33 36.73 21.21
C PHE A 292 -4.89 37.33 22.50
N TYR A 293 -5.54 36.51 23.34
CA TYR A 293 -6.11 36.98 24.61
C TYR A 293 -5.03 37.48 25.58
N LEU A 294 -3.92 36.77 25.70
CA LEU A 294 -2.79 37.19 26.54
C LEU A 294 -2.22 38.55 26.09
N GLY A 295 -2.10 38.76 24.77
CA GLY A 295 -1.71 40.05 24.21
C GLY A 295 -2.69 41.17 24.55
N TYR A 296 -4.00 40.90 24.41
CA TYR A 296 -5.05 41.86 24.75
C TYR A 296 -5.03 42.28 26.23
N PHE A 297 -4.88 41.32 27.15
CA PHE A 297 -4.78 41.64 28.58
C PHE A 297 -3.54 42.44 28.94
N SER A 298 -2.42 42.23 28.23
CA SER A 298 -1.20 43.02 28.46
C SER A 298 -1.36 44.49 28.07
N MET A 299 -2.20 44.81 27.08
CA MET A 299 -2.50 46.20 26.69
C MET A 299 -3.42 46.92 27.68
N LEU A 300 -4.33 46.22 28.36
CA LEU A 300 -5.25 46.82 29.34
C LEU A 300 -4.62 47.08 30.72
N ARG A 301 -3.40 46.58 30.96
CA ARG A 301 -2.70 46.71 32.25
C ARG A 301 -1.74 47.91 32.30
N HIS A 302 -1.68 48.70 31.23
CA HIS A 302 -1.03 50.00 31.14
C HIS A 302 -2.08 51.09 30.95
#